data_AF-A0A1Q3WA24-F1
#
_entry.id   AF-A0A1Q3WA24-F1
#
_cell.length_a   1.000
_cell.length_b   1.000
_cell.length_c   1.000
_cell.angle_alpha   90.00
_cell.angle_beta   90.00
_cell.angle_gamma   90.00
#
_symmetry.space_group_name_H-M   'P 1'
#
loop_
_entity.id
_entity.type
_entity.pdbx_description
1 polymer ?
#
loop_
_entity_poly.entity_id
_entity_poly.type
_entity_poly.pdbx_seq_one_letter_code
_entity_poly.pdbx_strand_id
1 'polypeptide(L)'
;MAYQSPLHLLDGLQLVPSELTPSSLGQLRKKLLAEFNLTPNYTITVGDRQYTKDDALKTIDQLKEVSNLGEHILIFQNKPLLAWLERPTEEVFPAKAISEKRWGGDQTEFWQQTLSAALQEHCFWLLKNHLFSQAREPLAVAFALPSHYQDSILGMIYGQIHEVAVALEVAIERPSPARDSAAFGFIVYDDWADFLNSLPEYTFWGIVNEVCVNAVNYTVAVQHTQRHFVYEITHQLVRIKCDEDLKKTIKNNYAIYRDNYHLSPGAPRASSDSEKNTRNYWLIFWVLFMLAKAALYCHR
;
A
#
# COMPACT_ATOMS: atom_id res chain seq x y z
N MET A 1 -5.70 -7.94 -12.88
CA MET A 1 -5.39 -9.38 -12.95
C MET A 1 -3.89 -9.50 -12.84
N ALA A 2 -3.39 -10.34 -11.94
CA ALA A 2 -1.96 -10.57 -11.78
C ALA A 2 -1.34 -11.08 -13.10
N TYR A 3 -0.08 -10.75 -13.31
CA TYR A 3 0.68 -11.25 -14.44
C TYR A 3 0.69 -12.78 -14.41
N GLN A 4 0.69 -13.43 -15.57
CA GLN A 4 0.86 -14.87 -15.69
C GLN A 4 1.86 -15.13 -16.80
N SER A 5 2.99 -15.73 -16.46
CA SER A 5 4.02 -16.00 -17.44
C SER A 5 3.56 -17.09 -18.41
N PRO A 6 3.57 -16.82 -19.72
CA PRO A 6 3.26 -17.86 -20.70
C PRO A 6 4.41 -18.88 -20.81
N LEU A 7 5.55 -18.66 -20.15
CA LEU A 7 6.76 -19.49 -20.23
C LEU A 7 6.81 -20.64 -19.23
N HIS A 8 5.79 -20.82 -18.38
CA HIS A 8 5.73 -21.95 -17.43
C HIS A 8 5.80 -23.33 -18.08
N LEU A 9 5.41 -23.47 -19.36
CA LEU A 9 5.59 -24.76 -20.06
C LEU A 9 7.07 -25.19 -20.16
N LEU A 10 8.01 -24.24 -20.03
CA LEU A 10 9.43 -24.52 -20.20
C LEU A 10 10.04 -25.19 -18.98
N ASP A 11 9.47 -24.98 -17.79
CA ASP A 11 10.02 -25.52 -16.54
C ASP A 11 10.07 -27.07 -16.56
N GLY A 12 9.16 -27.73 -17.28
CA GLY A 12 9.20 -29.20 -17.46
C GLY A 12 9.93 -29.68 -18.72
N LEU A 13 10.36 -28.78 -19.61
CA LEU A 13 11.03 -29.15 -20.87
C LEU A 13 12.55 -29.03 -20.82
N GLN A 14 13.10 -28.60 -19.66
CA GLN A 14 14.54 -28.38 -19.44
C GLN A 14 15.19 -27.49 -20.52
N LEU A 15 14.43 -26.54 -21.06
CA LEU A 15 14.93 -25.63 -22.08
C LEU A 15 15.60 -24.44 -21.43
N VAL A 16 16.75 -24.04 -21.97
CA VAL A 16 17.43 -22.84 -21.49
C VAL A 16 16.68 -21.62 -22.03
N PRO A 17 16.16 -20.71 -21.16
CA PRO A 17 15.34 -19.59 -21.63
C PRO A 17 16.08 -18.63 -22.59
N SER A 18 17.41 -18.60 -22.53
CA SER A 18 18.24 -17.80 -23.45
C SER A 18 18.21 -18.29 -24.90
N GLU A 19 17.72 -19.50 -25.16
CA GLU A 19 17.61 -20.05 -26.52
C GLU A 19 16.29 -19.69 -27.19
N LEU A 20 15.35 -19.05 -26.49
CA LEU A 20 14.01 -18.73 -27.00
C LEU A 20 14.05 -17.51 -27.92
N THR A 21 13.86 -17.79 -29.19
CA THR A 21 13.66 -16.82 -30.28
C THR A 21 12.45 -17.29 -31.08
N PRO A 22 11.81 -16.44 -31.89
CA PRO A 22 10.68 -16.87 -32.71
C PRO A 22 11.00 -18.09 -33.60
N SER A 23 12.25 -18.19 -34.10
CA SER A 23 12.72 -19.33 -34.88
C SER A 23 12.95 -20.58 -34.03
N SER A 24 13.48 -20.45 -32.80
CA SER A 24 13.66 -21.60 -31.90
C SER A 24 12.35 -22.10 -31.29
N LEU A 25 11.31 -21.26 -31.14
CA LEU A 25 9.95 -21.73 -30.80
C LEU A 25 9.41 -22.69 -31.87
N GLY A 26 9.73 -22.44 -33.14
CA GLY A 26 9.42 -23.36 -34.24
C GLY A 26 10.16 -24.70 -34.13
N GLN A 27 11.42 -24.68 -33.70
CA GLN A 27 12.21 -25.89 -33.45
C GLN A 27 11.72 -26.64 -32.21
N LEU A 28 11.38 -25.92 -31.15
CA LEU A 28 10.81 -26.46 -29.92
C LEU A 28 9.50 -27.19 -30.21
N ARG A 29 8.61 -26.61 -31.02
CA ARG A 29 7.38 -27.28 -31.48
C ARG A 29 7.68 -28.65 -32.11
N LYS A 30 8.69 -28.72 -32.98
CA LYS A 30 9.09 -29.96 -33.65
C LYS A 30 9.64 -30.98 -32.64
N LYS A 31 10.45 -30.53 -31.68
CA LYS A 31 11.03 -31.38 -30.63
C LYS A 31 9.94 -31.96 -29.72
N LEU A 32 9.01 -31.13 -29.24
CA LEU A 32 7.86 -31.56 -28.44
C LEU A 32 6.98 -32.56 -29.19
N LEU A 33 6.66 -32.30 -30.47
CA LEU A 33 5.91 -33.24 -31.30
C LEU A 33 6.62 -34.60 -31.42
N ALA A 34 7.95 -34.58 -31.56
CA ALA A 34 8.74 -35.81 -31.60
C ALA A 34 8.66 -36.56 -30.25
N GLU A 35 8.79 -35.87 -29.12
CA GLU A 35 8.66 -36.49 -27.79
C GLU A 35 7.28 -37.09 -27.54
N PHE A 36 6.20 -36.38 -27.91
CA PHE A 36 4.83 -36.93 -27.82
C PHE A 36 4.62 -38.15 -28.71
N ASN A 37 5.27 -38.23 -29.87
CA ASN A 37 5.16 -39.40 -30.75
C ASN A 37 5.99 -40.60 -30.25
N LEU A 38 7.00 -40.36 -29.40
CA LEU A 38 7.86 -41.39 -28.81
C LEU A 38 7.32 -41.90 -27.47
N THR A 39 6.43 -41.14 -26.82
CA THR A 39 5.87 -41.50 -25.52
C THR A 39 4.52 -42.22 -25.70
N PRO A 40 4.31 -43.40 -25.10
CA PRO A 40 3.04 -44.13 -25.23
C PRO A 40 1.86 -43.46 -24.50
N ASN A 41 2.13 -42.46 -23.65
CA ASN A 41 1.12 -41.71 -22.92
C ASN A 41 0.72 -40.44 -23.68
N TYR A 42 -0.58 -40.14 -23.71
CA TYR A 42 -1.15 -38.95 -24.37
C TYR A 42 -0.90 -37.63 -23.62
N THR A 43 -0.22 -37.69 -22.47
CA THR A 43 0.07 -36.55 -21.61
C THR A 43 1.55 -36.54 -21.21
N ILE A 44 2.12 -35.34 -21.11
CA ILE A 44 3.43 -35.09 -20.49
C ILE A 44 3.22 -34.36 -19.17
N THR A 45 4.02 -34.67 -18.16
CA THR A 45 4.02 -33.95 -16.88
C THR A 45 5.12 -32.89 -16.93
N VAL A 46 4.74 -31.63 -16.72
CA VAL A 46 5.63 -30.47 -16.74
C VAL A 46 5.42 -29.73 -15.41
N GLY A 47 6.35 -29.89 -14.47
CA GLY A 47 6.17 -29.44 -13.08
C GLY A 47 4.99 -30.16 -12.42
N ASP A 48 4.09 -29.41 -11.79
CA ASP A 48 2.88 -29.95 -11.13
C ASP A 48 1.66 -30.04 -12.07
N ARG A 49 1.84 -29.80 -13.38
CA ARG A 49 0.76 -29.79 -14.37
C ARG A 49 0.93 -30.89 -15.41
N GLN A 50 -0.18 -31.51 -15.79
CA GLN A 50 -0.23 -32.42 -16.93
C GLN A 50 -0.72 -31.67 -18.17
N TYR A 51 -0.01 -31.84 -19.28
CA TYR A 51 -0.34 -31.25 -20.56
C TYR A 51 -0.66 -32.35 -21.56
N THR A 52 -1.77 -32.20 -22.28
CA THR A 52 -2.01 -32.99 -23.49
C THR A 52 -1.15 -32.47 -24.64
N LYS A 53 -1.02 -33.27 -25.71
CA LYS A 53 -0.38 -32.84 -26.95
C LYS A 53 -0.97 -31.55 -27.51
N ASP A 54 -2.29 -31.44 -27.50
CA ASP A 54 -2.99 -30.27 -28.03
C ASP A 54 -2.79 -29.04 -27.14
N ASP A 55 -2.77 -29.21 -25.81
CA ASP A 55 -2.48 -28.12 -24.87
C ASP A 55 -1.07 -27.57 -25.09
N ALA A 56 -0.07 -28.44 -25.14
CA ALA A 56 1.32 -28.03 -25.35
C ALA A 56 1.52 -27.30 -26.69
N LEU A 57 0.89 -27.80 -27.77
CA LEU A 57 0.95 -27.16 -29.09
C LEU A 57 0.27 -25.80 -29.09
N LYS A 58 -0.90 -25.69 -28.45
CA LYS A 58 -1.64 -24.45 -28.31
C LYS A 58 -0.84 -23.41 -27.52
N THR A 59 -0.16 -23.83 -26.45
CA THR A 59 0.68 -22.92 -25.65
C THR A 59 1.90 -22.42 -26.45
N ILE A 60 2.55 -23.28 -27.25
CA ILE A 60 3.65 -22.82 -28.13
C ILE A 60 3.17 -21.84 -29.19
N ASP A 61 1.99 -22.09 -29.77
CA ASP A 61 1.44 -21.19 -30.78
C ASP A 61 1.03 -19.85 -30.16
N GLN A 62 0.49 -19.86 -28.94
CA GLN A 62 0.30 -18.64 -28.16
C GLN A 62 1.63 -17.90 -27.93
N LEU A 63 2.71 -18.61 -27.56
CA LEU A 63 4.03 -18.00 -27.37
C LEU A 63 4.61 -17.33 -28.62
N LYS A 64 4.25 -17.79 -29.83
CA LYS A 64 4.67 -17.13 -31.07
C LYS A 64 3.94 -15.82 -31.30
N GLU A 65 2.72 -15.70 -30.80
CA GLU A 65 1.86 -14.53 -30.91
C GLU A 65 2.07 -13.54 -29.76
N VAL A 66 2.74 -13.98 -28.67
CA VAL A 66 3.08 -13.13 -27.53
C VAL A 66 4.02 -12.01 -27.98
N SER A 67 3.49 -10.79 -27.94
CA SER A 67 4.30 -9.58 -28.00
C SER A 67 5.25 -9.52 -26.79
N ASN A 68 6.41 -8.89 -26.97
CA ASN A 68 7.39 -8.70 -25.89
C ASN A 68 7.95 -10.02 -25.31
N LEU A 69 8.06 -11.09 -26.11
CA LEU A 69 8.64 -12.38 -25.69
C LEU A 69 9.98 -12.23 -24.93
N GLY A 70 10.84 -11.29 -25.36
CA GLY A 70 12.10 -11.01 -24.67
C GLY A 70 11.92 -10.60 -23.21
N GLU A 71 10.88 -9.83 -22.90
CA GLU A 71 10.60 -9.39 -21.53
C GLU A 71 10.02 -10.52 -20.68
N HIS A 72 9.12 -11.32 -21.24
CA HIS A 72 8.65 -12.53 -20.59
C HIS A 72 9.82 -13.44 -20.21
N ILE A 73 10.84 -13.58 -21.09
CA ILE A 73 12.05 -14.36 -20.81
C ILE A 73 12.84 -13.74 -19.65
N LEU A 74 13.04 -12.42 -19.64
CA LEU A 74 13.76 -11.73 -18.57
C LEU A 74 13.06 -11.89 -17.21
N ILE A 75 11.73 -11.74 -17.18
CA ILE A 75 10.92 -11.98 -15.98
C ILE A 75 11.08 -13.44 -15.55
N PHE A 76 10.94 -14.38 -16.48
CA PHE A 76 10.96 -15.81 -16.17
C PHE A 76 12.31 -16.30 -15.65
N GLN A 77 13.42 -15.73 -16.14
CA GLN A 77 14.77 -16.02 -15.63
C GLN A 77 14.97 -15.50 -14.21
N ASN A 78 14.20 -14.52 -13.77
CA ASN A 78 14.25 -13.98 -12.42
C ASN A 78 13.13 -14.58 -11.56
N LYS A 79 13.36 -15.79 -11.02
CA LYS A 79 12.33 -16.55 -10.28
C LYS A 79 11.71 -15.79 -9.10
N PRO A 80 12.45 -15.03 -8.27
CA PRO A 80 11.83 -14.18 -7.23
C PRO A 80 10.87 -13.12 -7.80
N LEU A 81 11.27 -12.46 -8.89
CA LEU A 81 10.42 -11.48 -9.55
C LEU A 81 9.18 -12.11 -10.18
N LEU A 82 9.36 -13.24 -10.88
CA LEU A 82 8.28 -14.00 -11.47
C LEU A 82 7.25 -14.40 -10.41
N ALA A 83 7.69 -15.02 -9.32
CA ALA A 83 6.79 -15.46 -8.24
C ALA A 83 5.98 -14.28 -7.69
N TRP A 84 6.63 -13.14 -7.44
CA TRP A 84 5.95 -11.94 -6.97
C TRP A 84 4.98 -11.33 -7.99
N LEU A 85 5.35 -11.23 -9.27
CA LEU A 85 4.45 -10.69 -10.29
C LEU A 85 3.18 -11.54 -10.47
N GLU A 86 3.28 -12.85 -10.25
CA GLU A 86 2.16 -13.78 -10.37
C GLU A 86 1.30 -13.85 -9.11
N ARG A 87 1.90 -13.63 -7.94
CA ARG A 87 1.22 -13.66 -6.64
C ARG A 87 1.69 -12.48 -5.77
N PRO A 88 1.30 -11.23 -6.11
CA PRO A 88 1.86 -10.03 -5.48
C PRO A 88 1.62 -9.94 -3.99
N THR A 89 0.58 -10.61 -3.46
CA THR A 89 0.18 -10.54 -2.05
C THR A 89 0.72 -11.69 -1.19
N GLU A 90 1.25 -12.74 -1.82
CA GLU A 90 1.74 -13.95 -1.11
C GLU A 90 3.27 -14.01 -1.03
N GLU A 91 3.95 -13.34 -1.96
CA GLU A 91 5.39 -13.42 -2.11
C GLU A 91 6.09 -12.15 -1.60
N VAL A 92 7.36 -12.29 -1.21
CA VAL A 92 8.18 -11.18 -0.69
C VAL A 92 8.51 -10.19 -1.82
N PHE A 93 8.33 -8.90 -1.55
CA PHE A 93 8.66 -7.84 -2.51
C PHE A 93 10.12 -7.90 -2.96
N PRO A 94 10.41 -8.11 -4.25
CA PRO A 94 11.76 -8.39 -4.72
C PRO A 94 12.49 -7.08 -5.08
N ALA A 95 12.68 -6.18 -4.11
CA ALA A 95 13.24 -4.84 -4.33
C ALA A 95 14.57 -4.84 -5.11
N LYS A 96 15.46 -5.81 -4.82
CA LYS A 96 16.74 -5.97 -5.53
C LYS A 96 16.53 -6.34 -7.01
N ALA A 97 15.59 -7.24 -7.31
CA ALA A 97 15.31 -7.67 -8.68
C ALA A 97 14.75 -6.53 -9.54
N ILE A 98 14.03 -5.59 -8.93
CA ILE A 98 13.46 -4.42 -9.60
C ILE A 98 14.49 -3.29 -9.72
N SER A 99 15.32 -3.08 -8.70
CA SER A 99 16.29 -1.96 -8.62
C SER A 99 17.63 -2.24 -9.31
N GLU A 100 18.06 -3.49 -9.40
CA GLU A 100 19.23 -3.86 -10.19
C GLU A 100 18.92 -3.50 -11.65
N LYS A 101 19.79 -2.68 -12.25
CA LYS A 101 19.77 -2.20 -13.65
C LYS A 101 19.75 -3.31 -14.72
N ARG A 102 19.29 -4.53 -14.44
CA ARG A 102 19.02 -5.58 -15.44
C ARG A 102 18.01 -5.13 -16.50
N TRP A 103 17.13 -4.19 -16.17
CA TRP A 103 16.26 -3.50 -17.13
C TRP A 103 16.98 -2.33 -17.82
N GLY A 104 18.31 -2.40 -18.00
CA GLY A 104 19.19 -1.33 -18.49
C GLY A 104 18.98 -0.87 -19.94
N GLY A 105 17.78 -1.05 -20.49
CA GLY A 105 17.28 -0.37 -21.68
C GLY A 105 16.16 0.62 -21.32
N ASP A 106 15.51 1.19 -22.34
CA ASP A 106 14.29 1.96 -22.13
C ASP A 106 13.22 1.02 -21.54
N GLN A 107 12.70 1.38 -20.36
CA GLN A 107 11.62 0.63 -19.74
C GLN A 107 10.43 0.63 -20.70
N THR A 108 10.06 -0.55 -21.18
CA THR A 108 9.00 -0.70 -22.18
C THR A 108 7.63 -0.47 -21.56
N GLU A 109 6.64 -0.20 -22.39
CA GLU A 109 5.26 -0.06 -21.95
C GLU A 109 4.73 -1.32 -21.25
N PHE A 110 5.13 -2.51 -21.75
CA PHE A 110 4.75 -3.79 -21.16
C PHE A 110 5.29 -3.96 -19.74
N TRP A 111 6.58 -3.69 -19.53
CA TRP A 111 7.19 -3.76 -18.21
C TRP A 111 6.50 -2.80 -17.24
N GLN A 112 6.29 -1.55 -17.65
CA GLN A 112 5.66 -0.53 -16.81
C GLN A 112 4.24 -0.93 -16.40
N GLN A 113 3.43 -1.40 -17.35
CA GLN A 113 2.06 -1.83 -17.09
C GLN A 113 2.01 -3.07 -16.19
N THR A 114 2.90 -4.04 -16.41
CA THR A 114 2.99 -5.27 -15.62
C THR A 114 3.39 -4.95 -14.19
N LEU A 115 4.41 -4.10 -14.02
CA LEU A 115 4.92 -3.70 -12.72
C LEU A 115 3.90 -2.83 -11.97
N SER A 116 3.26 -1.86 -12.64
CA SER A 116 2.26 -0.99 -12.01
C SER A 116 1.06 -1.77 -11.50
N ALA A 117 0.57 -2.75 -12.26
CA ALA A 117 -0.55 -3.60 -11.85
C ALA A 117 -0.20 -4.42 -10.60
N ALA A 118 0.97 -5.06 -10.58
CA ALA A 118 1.43 -5.83 -9.43
C ALA A 118 1.68 -4.95 -8.20
N LEU A 119 2.28 -3.76 -8.38
CA LEU A 119 2.49 -2.79 -7.30
C LEU A 119 1.18 -2.28 -6.72
N GLN A 120 0.19 -1.98 -7.58
CA GLN A 120 -1.12 -1.53 -7.12
C GLN A 120 -1.78 -2.58 -6.22
N GLU A 121 -1.77 -3.85 -6.65
CA GLU A 121 -2.33 -4.96 -5.89
C GLU A 121 -1.59 -5.18 -4.56
N HIS A 122 -0.26 -5.20 -4.60
CA HIS A 122 0.58 -5.40 -3.41
C HIS A 122 0.45 -4.25 -2.41
N CYS A 123 0.53 -3.00 -2.87
CA CYS A 123 0.39 -1.83 -2.00
C CYS A 123 -1.01 -1.77 -1.37
N PHE A 124 -2.06 -2.05 -2.14
CA PHE A 124 -3.41 -2.11 -1.59
C PHE A 124 -3.52 -3.16 -0.48
N TRP A 125 -2.98 -4.35 -0.70
CA TRP A 125 -2.97 -5.40 0.31
C TRP A 125 -2.19 -4.97 1.57
N LEU A 126 -1.01 -4.37 1.43
CA LEU A 126 -0.22 -3.90 2.56
C LEU A 126 -0.98 -2.85 3.40
N LEU A 127 -1.59 -1.86 2.74
CA LEU A 127 -2.33 -0.80 3.43
C LEU A 127 -3.58 -1.33 4.13
N LYS A 128 -4.34 -2.20 3.45
CA LYS A 128 -5.54 -2.83 4.01
C LYS A 128 -5.24 -3.69 5.24
N ASN A 129 -4.06 -4.30 5.30
CA ASN A 129 -3.61 -5.10 6.45
C ASN A 129 -2.76 -4.31 7.46
N HIS A 130 -2.68 -2.98 7.31
CA HIS A 130 -1.94 -2.09 8.20
C HIS A 130 -0.42 -2.41 8.30
N LEU A 131 0.16 -2.92 7.21
CA LEU A 131 1.59 -3.26 7.10
C LEU A 131 2.38 -2.07 6.55
N PHE A 132 2.29 -0.91 7.23
CA PHE A 132 2.79 0.37 6.71
C PHE A 132 4.32 0.39 6.55
N SER A 133 5.04 -0.20 7.49
CA SER A 133 6.51 -0.33 7.41
C SER A 133 6.97 -1.09 6.15
N GLN A 134 6.23 -2.11 5.73
CA GLN A 134 6.54 -2.91 4.54
C GLN A 134 6.16 -2.19 3.23
N ALA A 135 5.24 -1.23 3.28
CA ALA A 135 4.80 -0.47 2.10
C ALA A 135 5.85 0.52 1.56
N ARG A 136 6.85 0.87 2.37
CA ARG A 136 7.84 1.91 2.02
C ARG A 136 8.60 1.62 0.73
N GLU A 137 9.16 0.42 0.57
CA GLU A 137 9.94 0.07 -0.62
C GLU A 137 9.07 -0.06 -1.88
N PRO A 138 7.93 -0.80 -1.86
CA PRO A 138 7.01 -0.83 -2.99
C PRO A 138 6.53 0.55 -3.45
N LEU A 139 6.18 1.43 -2.51
CA LEU A 139 5.71 2.78 -2.83
C LEU A 139 6.81 3.65 -3.43
N ALA A 140 8.05 3.53 -2.95
CA ALA A 140 9.18 4.22 -3.54
C ALA A 140 9.38 3.81 -5.02
N VAL A 141 9.18 2.53 -5.35
CA VAL A 141 9.20 2.06 -6.74
C VAL A 141 7.99 2.58 -7.51
N ALA A 142 6.80 2.54 -6.93
CA ALA A 142 5.57 3.03 -7.57
C ALA A 142 5.67 4.51 -7.95
N PHE A 143 6.20 5.35 -7.06
CA PHE A 143 6.38 6.79 -7.31
C PHE A 143 7.53 7.11 -8.28
N ALA A 144 8.36 6.13 -8.64
CA ALA A 144 9.37 6.27 -9.67
C ALA A 144 8.86 5.90 -11.08
N LEU A 145 7.66 5.32 -11.21
CA LEU A 145 7.05 5.02 -12.50
C LEU A 145 6.66 6.30 -13.25
N PRO A 146 6.44 6.25 -14.58
CA PRO A 146 5.82 7.36 -15.30
C PRO A 146 4.45 7.74 -14.71
N SER A 147 4.10 9.03 -14.74
CA SER A 147 2.95 9.59 -14.01
C SER A 147 1.62 8.88 -14.30
N HIS A 148 1.35 8.50 -15.54
CA HIS A 148 0.09 7.83 -15.92
C HIS A 148 -0.07 6.42 -15.32
N TYR A 149 1.02 5.80 -14.85
CA TYR A 149 0.96 4.55 -14.09
C TYR A 149 0.84 4.76 -12.58
N GLN A 150 1.09 5.98 -12.09
CA GLN A 150 0.99 6.32 -10.67
C GLN A 150 -0.45 6.59 -10.25
N ASP A 151 -1.29 7.14 -11.13
CA ASP A 151 -2.62 7.67 -10.79
C ASP A 151 -3.51 6.67 -10.05
N SER A 152 -3.54 5.40 -10.49
CA SER A 152 -4.34 4.36 -9.83
C SER A 152 -3.84 4.03 -8.43
N ILE A 153 -2.51 4.03 -8.23
CA ILE A 153 -1.88 3.77 -6.95
C ILE A 153 -2.11 4.94 -6.01
N LEU A 154 -1.90 6.17 -6.49
CA LEU A 154 -2.14 7.40 -5.74
C LEU A 154 -3.60 7.52 -5.30
N GLY A 155 -4.55 7.27 -6.22
CA GLY A 155 -5.98 7.27 -5.93
C GLY A 155 -6.38 6.23 -4.89
N MET A 156 -5.78 5.03 -4.94
CA MET A 156 -5.99 3.99 -3.94
C MET A 156 -5.50 4.41 -2.55
N ILE A 157 -4.28 4.95 -2.46
CA ILE A 157 -3.72 5.45 -1.20
C ILE A 157 -4.59 6.59 -0.64
N TYR A 158 -5.00 7.52 -1.50
CA TYR A 158 -5.85 8.64 -1.11
C TYR A 158 -7.18 8.13 -0.54
N GLY A 159 -7.82 7.19 -1.22
CA GLY A 159 -9.06 6.57 -0.75
C GLY A 159 -8.92 5.92 0.62
N GLN A 160 -7.83 5.18 0.87
CA GLN A 160 -7.57 4.57 2.18
C GLN A 160 -7.37 5.60 3.29
N ILE A 161 -6.63 6.69 3.03
CA ILE A 161 -6.45 7.76 4.04
C ILE A 161 -7.78 8.50 4.28
N HIS A 162 -8.57 8.72 3.23
CA HIS A 162 -9.88 9.35 3.34
C HIS A 162 -10.88 8.49 4.14
N GLU A 163 -10.87 7.17 3.98
CA GLU A 163 -11.67 6.27 4.82
C GLU A 163 -11.35 6.43 6.31
N VAL A 164 -10.07 6.70 6.66
CA VAL A 164 -9.67 7.00 8.04
C VAL A 164 -10.23 8.35 8.51
N ALA A 165 -10.15 9.39 7.67
CA ALA A 165 -10.72 10.70 7.99
C ALA A 165 -12.24 10.59 8.27
N VAL A 166 -12.98 9.87 7.42
CA VAL A 166 -14.41 9.61 7.58
C VAL A 166 -14.70 8.79 8.84
N ALA A 167 -13.90 7.76 9.13
CA ALA A 167 -14.07 6.95 10.33
C ALA A 167 -13.90 7.78 11.62
N LEU A 168 -12.95 8.72 11.62
CA LEU A 168 -12.76 9.68 12.72
C LEU A 168 -13.96 10.62 12.86
N GLU A 169 -14.51 11.15 11.76
CA GLU A 169 -15.72 12.00 11.80
C GLU A 169 -16.91 11.29 12.42
N VAL A 170 -17.19 10.07 11.98
CA VAL A 170 -18.27 9.24 12.55
C VAL A 170 -18.04 8.98 14.04
N ALA A 171 -16.78 8.80 14.45
CA ALA A 171 -16.42 8.56 15.84
C ALA A 171 -16.49 9.83 16.72
N ILE A 172 -16.31 11.03 16.15
CA ILE A 172 -16.54 12.30 16.85
C ILE A 172 -18.01 12.41 17.29
N GLU A 173 -18.94 12.09 16.38
CA GLU A 173 -20.37 12.21 16.66
C GLU A 173 -20.89 11.13 17.62
N ARG A 174 -20.35 9.91 17.52
CA ARG A 174 -20.86 8.75 18.25
C ARG A 174 -19.73 7.88 18.82
N PRO A 175 -18.92 8.36 19.77
CA PRO A 175 -17.73 7.62 20.21
C PRO A 175 -18.05 6.22 20.74
N SER A 176 -17.24 5.23 20.37
CA SER A 176 -17.39 3.86 20.86
C SER A 176 -16.02 3.18 20.89
N PRO A 177 -15.43 2.91 22.07
CA PRO A 177 -14.06 2.40 22.18
C PRO A 177 -13.81 1.14 21.34
N ALA A 178 -14.75 0.19 21.34
CA ALA A 178 -14.62 -1.06 20.59
C ALA A 178 -14.67 -0.83 19.07
N ARG A 179 -15.55 0.05 18.59
CA ARG A 179 -15.69 0.34 17.16
C ARG A 179 -14.55 1.20 16.65
N ASP A 180 -14.17 2.22 17.43
CA ASP A 180 -13.13 3.19 17.10
C ASP A 180 -11.76 2.51 17.01
N SER A 181 -11.44 1.64 17.99
CA SER A 181 -10.22 0.82 17.95
C SER A 181 -10.20 -0.14 16.76
N ALA A 182 -11.34 -0.66 16.32
CA ALA A 182 -11.41 -1.54 15.14
C ALA A 182 -11.27 -0.75 13.83
N ALA A 183 -11.82 0.46 13.76
CA ALA A 183 -11.84 1.26 12.54
C ALA A 183 -10.53 1.98 12.27
N PHE A 184 -9.88 2.54 13.30
CA PHE A 184 -8.66 3.34 13.15
C PHE A 184 -7.66 3.15 14.30
N GLY A 185 -7.75 2.05 15.05
CA GLY A 185 -6.80 1.76 16.14
C GLY A 185 -5.35 1.70 15.68
N PHE A 186 -5.10 1.34 14.42
CA PHE A 186 -3.76 1.31 13.83
C PHE A 186 -3.06 2.68 13.76
N ILE A 187 -3.79 3.81 13.94
CA ILE A 187 -3.18 5.15 14.00
C ILE A 187 -2.12 5.25 15.11
N VAL A 188 -2.22 4.43 16.16
CA VAL A 188 -1.27 4.44 17.28
C VAL A 188 0.05 3.73 16.96
N TYR A 189 0.13 3.01 15.84
CA TYR A 189 1.33 2.28 15.45
C TYR A 189 2.41 3.25 14.95
N ASP A 190 3.67 2.94 15.26
CA ASP A 190 4.78 3.84 14.94
C ASP A 190 5.00 4.02 13.43
N ASP A 191 4.64 3.02 12.64
CA ASP A 191 4.84 3.01 11.20
C ASP A 191 3.73 3.76 10.43
N TRP A 192 2.60 4.08 11.07
CA TRP A 192 1.56 4.93 10.48
C TRP A 192 2.06 6.35 10.19
N ALA A 193 2.67 6.98 11.20
CA ALA A 193 3.19 8.34 11.05
C ALA A 193 4.33 8.40 10.03
N ASP A 194 5.21 7.39 10.03
CA ASP A 194 6.31 7.30 9.07
C ASP A 194 5.79 7.08 7.64
N PHE A 195 4.74 6.28 7.47
CA PHE A 195 4.06 6.09 6.20
C PHE A 195 3.50 7.40 5.66
N LEU A 196 2.67 8.12 6.44
CA LEU A 196 2.10 9.40 6.00
C LEU A 196 3.19 10.42 5.63
N ASN A 197 4.28 10.45 6.40
CA ASN A 197 5.43 11.34 6.15
C ASN A 197 6.26 10.97 4.92
N SER A 198 6.10 9.75 4.39
CA SER A 198 6.80 9.26 3.20
C SER A 198 6.05 9.55 1.90
N LEU A 199 4.79 9.98 1.99
CA LEU A 199 3.94 10.25 0.84
C LEU A 199 4.32 11.57 0.15
N PRO A 200 4.10 11.69 -1.18
CA PRO A 200 4.32 12.92 -1.92
C PRO A 200 3.45 14.08 -1.40
N GLU A 201 4.10 15.10 -0.85
CA GLU A 201 3.42 16.21 -0.16
C GLU A 201 2.39 16.91 -1.05
N TYR A 202 2.72 17.19 -2.31
CA TYR A 202 1.83 17.90 -3.24
C TYR A 202 0.50 17.18 -3.49
N THR A 203 0.44 15.85 -3.36
CA THR A 203 -0.78 15.06 -3.56
C THR A 203 -1.54 14.85 -2.26
N PHE A 204 -0.82 14.62 -1.16
CA PHE A 204 -1.43 14.11 0.08
C PHE A 204 -1.54 15.17 1.20
N TRP A 205 -0.99 16.38 1.03
CA TRP A 205 -1.00 17.40 2.08
C TRP A 205 -2.41 17.70 2.62
N GLY A 206 -3.39 17.87 1.72
CA GLY A 206 -4.76 18.18 2.12
C GLY A 206 -5.39 17.08 2.98
N ILE A 207 -5.35 15.84 2.49
CA ILE A 207 -5.99 14.71 3.19
C ILE A 207 -5.25 14.32 4.48
N VAL A 208 -3.92 14.47 4.53
CA VAL A 208 -3.14 14.26 5.76
C VAL A 208 -3.51 15.30 6.83
N ASN A 209 -3.70 16.57 6.44
CA ASN A 209 -4.17 17.60 7.36
C ASN A 209 -5.59 17.32 7.84
N GLU A 210 -6.49 16.87 6.96
CA GLU A 210 -7.85 16.47 7.31
C GLU A 210 -7.86 15.36 8.37
N VAL A 211 -7.08 14.29 8.16
CA VAL A 211 -6.90 13.23 9.17
C VAL A 211 -6.38 13.80 10.48
N CYS A 212 -5.38 14.70 10.46
CA CYS A 212 -4.85 15.31 11.67
C CYS A 212 -5.90 16.16 12.41
N VAL A 213 -6.71 16.95 11.70
CA VAL A 213 -7.81 17.74 12.27
C VAL A 213 -8.85 16.82 12.90
N ASN A 214 -9.30 15.81 12.17
CA ASN A 214 -10.32 14.88 12.64
C ASN A 214 -9.82 14.06 13.83
N ALA A 215 -8.55 13.65 13.84
CA ALA A 215 -7.94 12.97 14.97
C ALA A 215 -7.85 13.88 16.21
N VAL A 216 -7.48 15.16 16.04
CA VAL A 216 -7.50 16.14 17.14
C VAL A 216 -8.92 16.30 17.69
N ASN A 217 -9.92 16.50 16.83
CA ASN A 217 -11.31 16.66 17.25
C ASN A 217 -11.83 15.41 17.98
N TYR A 218 -11.51 14.22 17.46
CA TYR A 218 -11.81 12.96 18.12
C TYR A 218 -11.18 12.89 19.52
N THR A 219 -9.89 13.21 19.65
CA THR A 219 -9.21 13.18 20.95
C THR A 219 -9.87 14.09 21.97
N VAL A 220 -10.36 15.27 21.55
CA VAL A 220 -11.10 16.19 22.41
C VAL A 220 -12.46 15.61 22.85
N ALA A 221 -13.17 14.93 21.94
CA ALA A 221 -14.47 14.32 22.24
C ALA A 221 -14.35 13.19 23.27
N VAL A 222 -13.27 12.40 23.24
CA VAL A 222 -13.11 11.21 24.10
C VAL A 222 -12.07 11.36 25.22
N GLN A 223 -11.47 12.54 25.39
CA GLN A 223 -10.37 12.80 26.35
C GLN A 223 -10.65 12.38 27.80
N HIS A 224 -11.91 12.27 28.22
CA HIS A 224 -12.27 11.89 29.59
C HIS A 224 -12.60 10.41 29.74
N THR A 225 -12.96 9.72 28.66
CA THR A 225 -13.40 8.32 28.66
C THR A 225 -12.33 7.38 28.12
N GLN A 226 -11.43 7.85 27.24
CA GLN A 226 -10.42 7.04 26.55
C GLN A 226 -9.01 7.62 26.70
N ARG A 227 -8.60 7.96 27.93
CA ARG A 227 -7.36 8.71 28.21
C ARG A 227 -6.09 8.10 27.62
N HIS A 228 -5.92 6.77 27.73
CA HIS A 228 -4.75 6.07 27.19
C HIS A 228 -4.71 6.17 25.67
N PHE A 229 -5.81 5.83 25.00
CA PHE A 229 -5.90 5.86 23.55
C PHE A 229 -5.71 7.27 22.99
N VAL A 230 -6.23 8.29 23.68
CA VAL A 230 -6.01 9.71 23.34
C VAL A 230 -4.54 10.10 23.44
N TYR A 231 -3.84 9.65 24.49
CA TYR A 231 -2.40 9.86 24.61
C TYR A 231 -1.64 9.21 23.46
N GLU A 232 -1.95 7.95 23.12
CA GLU A 232 -1.29 7.23 22.03
C GLU A 232 -1.53 7.87 20.66
N ILE A 233 -2.77 8.25 20.34
CA ILE A 233 -3.09 8.98 19.11
C ILE A 233 -2.28 10.27 19.06
N THR A 234 -2.32 11.10 20.11
CA THR A 234 -1.60 12.38 20.09
C THR A 234 -0.08 12.21 20.06
N HIS A 235 0.47 11.14 20.63
CA HIS A 235 1.88 10.79 20.49
C HIS A 235 2.26 10.60 19.01
N GLN A 236 1.45 9.89 18.23
CA GLN A 236 1.69 9.71 16.80
C GLN A 236 1.44 10.99 16.00
N LEU A 237 0.41 11.77 16.31
CA LEU A 237 0.14 13.05 15.63
C LEU A 237 1.31 14.04 15.75
N VAL A 238 2.06 14.02 16.88
CA VAL A 238 3.27 14.85 17.06
C VAL A 238 4.38 14.48 16.06
N ARG A 239 4.33 13.32 15.41
CA ARG A 239 5.30 12.90 14.39
C ARG A 239 4.88 13.20 12.96
N ILE A 240 3.58 13.32 12.68
CA ILE A 240 3.05 13.55 11.31
C ILE A 240 3.32 14.99 10.83
N LYS A 241 3.87 15.18 9.64
CA LYS A 241 4.02 16.50 9.00
C LYS A 241 2.64 17.02 8.60
N CYS A 242 2.29 18.21 9.10
CA CYS A 242 1.01 18.87 8.85
C CYS A 242 1.19 20.39 8.99
N ASP A 243 0.13 21.16 8.77
CA ASP A 243 0.13 22.62 8.91
C ASP A 243 0.70 23.05 10.26
N GLU A 244 1.54 24.10 10.29
CA GLU A 244 2.27 24.53 11.49
C GLU A 244 1.33 24.96 12.64
N ASP A 245 0.22 25.63 12.32
CA ASP A 245 -0.79 26.01 13.31
C ASP A 245 -1.47 24.77 13.93
N LEU A 246 -1.78 23.78 13.09
CA LEU A 246 -2.30 22.49 13.53
C LEU A 246 -1.27 21.74 14.37
N LYS A 247 0.01 21.78 13.95
CA LYS A 247 1.12 21.15 14.66
C LYS A 247 1.32 21.72 16.06
N LYS A 248 1.19 23.04 16.21
CA LYS A 248 1.21 23.72 17.51
C LYS A 248 0.07 23.26 18.41
N THR A 249 -1.13 23.11 17.85
CA THR A 249 -2.30 22.58 18.57
C THR A 249 -2.09 21.15 19.02
N ILE A 250 -1.60 20.28 18.14
CA ILE A 250 -1.26 18.88 18.46
C ILE A 250 -0.24 18.81 19.60
N LYS A 251 0.85 19.57 19.52
CA LYS A 251 1.89 19.59 20.58
C LYS A 251 1.33 20.04 21.93
N ASN A 252 0.44 21.04 21.94
CA ASN A 252 -0.22 21.50 23.16
C ASN A 252 -1.13 20.43 23.76
N ASN A 253 -1.93 19.76 22.94
CA ASN A 253 -2.82 18.69 23.38
C ASN A 253 -2.03 17.49 23.91
N TYR A 254 -0.98 17.08 23.20
CA TYR A 254 -0.08 16.01 23.64
C TYR A 254 0.51 16.29 25.03
N ALA A 255 1.00 17.51 25.28
CA ALA A 255 1.51 17.88 26.60
C ALA A 255 0.45 17.74 27.71
N ILE A 256 -0.80 18.15 27.43
CA ILE A 256 -1.91 17.97 28.37
C ILE A 256 -2.20 16.49 28.61
N TYR A 257 -2.28 15.68 27.56
CA TYR A 257 -2.67 14.28 27.69
C TYR A 257 -1.57 13.41 28.33
N ARG A 258 -0.30 13.69 28.02
CA ARG A 258 0.85 13.05 28.67
C ARG A 258 0.85 13.23 30.19
N ASP A 259 0.38 14.36 30.69
CA ASP A 259 0.37 14.61 32.13
C ASP A 259 -0.85 13.95 32.82
N ASN A 260 -1.87 13.54 32.05
CA ASN A 260 -3.16 13.08 32.60
C ASN A 260 -3.52 11.63 32.27
N TYR A 261 -2.77 10.92 31.43
CA TYR A 261 -3.17 9.59 30.94
C TYR A 261 -3.20 8.49 32.03
N HIS A 262 -2.42 8.65 33.10
CA HIS A 262 -2.39 7.73 34.24
C HIS A 262 -3.60 7.83 35.17
N LEU A 263 -4.38 8.90 35.06
CA LEU A 263 -5.49 9.16 35.98
C LEU A 263 -6.70 8.29 35.61
N SER A 264 -7.33 7.64 36.59
CA SER A 264 -8.53 6.81 36.37
C SER A 264 -9.69 7.59 35.74
N PRO A 265 -10.52 6.97 34.89
CA PRO A 265 -11.73 7.60 34.35
C PRO A 265 -12.61 8.13 35.49
N GLY A 266 -12.97 9.42 35.45
CA GLY A 266 -13.77 10.06 36.51
C GLY A 266 -12.98 10.57 37.74
N ALA A 267 -11.65 10.40 37.80
CA ALA A 267 -10.86 11.00 38.88
C ALA A 267 -10.92 12.55 38.81
N PRO A 268 -11.16 13.24 39.95
CA PRO A 268 -11.19 14.70 39.99
C PRO A 268 -9.83 15.27 39.58
N ARG A 269 -9.85 16.41 38.87
CA ARG A 269 -8.64 17.15 38.52
C ARG A 269 -7.87 17.44 39.81
N ALA A 270 -6.59 17.06 39.86
CA ALA A 270 -5.69 17.61 40.85
C ALA A 270 -5.69 19.13 40.69
N SER A 271 -6.18 19.84 41.70
CA SER A 271 -6.17 21.29 41.78
C SER A 271 -4.72 21.76 41.79
N SER A 272 -4.21 22.14 40.63
CA SER A 272 -3.02 23.00 40.52
C SER A 272 -3.53 24.42 40.29
N ASP A 273 -3.16 25.29 41.20
CA ASP A 273 -3.64 26.66 41.35
C ASP A 273 -3.51 27.53 40.09
N SER A 274 -4.58 28.29 39.84
CA SER A 274 -4.60 29.67 39.34
C SER A 274 -4.25 30.08 37.89
N GLU A 275 -4.12 29.18 36.90
CA GLU A 275 -3.84 29.66 35.51
C GLU A 275 -4.63 29.02 34.35
N LYS A 276 -5.61 28.14 34.59
CA LYS A 276 -6.10 27.20 33.55
C LYS A 276 -7.48 27.44 32.94
N ASN A 277 -8.25 28.46 33.32
CA ASN A 277 -9.62 28.60 32.82
C ASN A 277 -9.76 29.31 31.46
N THR A 278 -8.77 30.10 31.03
CA THR A 278 -8.76 30.72 29.69
C THR A 278 -8.38 29.73 28.57
N ARG A 279 -7.64 28.67 28.90
CA ARG A 279 -7.08 27.72 27.93
C ARG A 279 -8.08 26.69 27.41
N ASN A 280 -9.08 26.29 28.20
CA ASN A 280 -10.16 25.39 27.76
C ASN A 280 -11.17 26.08 26.84
N TYR A 281 -11.52 27.35 27.10
CA TYR A 281 -12.34 28.13 26.18
C TYR A 281 -11.63 28.41 24.87
N TRP A 282 -10.30 28.59 24.90
CA TRP A 282 -9.49 28.79 23.71
C TRP A 282 -9.47 27.56 22.78
N LEU A 283 -9.41 26.34 23.34
CA LEU A 283 -9.48 25.09 22.57
C LEU A 283 -10.85 24.88 21.90
N ILE A 284 -11.95 25.12 22.62
CA ILE A 284 -13.31 25.04 22.07
C ILE A 284 -13.52 26.10 20.97
N PHE A 285 -13.02 27.32 21.21
CA PHE A 285 -13.07 28.40 20.23
C PHE A 285 -12.23 28.10 18.98
N TRP A 286 -11.06 27.45 19.13
CA TRP A 286 -10.23 27.04 18.00
C TRP A 286 -10.81 25.89 17.19
N VAL A 287 -11.42 24.89 17.84
CA VAL A 287 -12.13 23.80 17.14
C VAL A 287 -13.28 24.38 16.31
N LEU A 288 -14.06 25.30 16.87
CA LEU A 288 -15.12 26.00 16.13
C LEU A 288 -14.57 26.87 14.99
N PHE A 289 -13.44 27.56 15.21
CA PHE A 289 -12.80 28.39 14.19
C PHE A 289 -12.19 27.56 13.04
N MET A 290 -11.58 26.42 13.34
CA MET A 290 -11.01 25.51 12.33
C MET A 290 -12.09 24.82 11.51
N LEU A 291 -13.20 24.39 12.14
CA LEU A 291 -14.37 23.87 11.43
C LEU A 291 -14.98 24.92 10.49
N ALA A 292 -15.06 26.19 10.93
CA ALA A 292 -15.52 27.29 10.08
C ALA A 292 -14.56 27.59 8.91
N LYS A 293 -13.25 27.47 9.11
CA LYS A 293 -12.25 27.64 8.04
C LYS A 293 -12.27 26.49 7.03
N ALA A 294 -12.41 25.25 7.48
CA ALA A 294 -12.53 24.08 6.62
C ALA A 294 -13.79 24.18 5.72
N ALA A 295 -14.92 24.59 6.29
CA ALA A 295 -16.16 24.83 5.54
C ALA A 295 -16.03 25.93 4.47
N LEU A 296 -15.19 26.95 4.70
CA LEU A 296 -14.93 28.02 3.73
C LEU A 296 -13.97 27.61 2.60
N TYR A 297 -13.12 26.62 2.81
CA TYR A 297 -12.19 26.10 1.79
C TYR A 297 -12.84 25.06 0.87
N CYS A 298 -13.85 24.32 1.33
CA CYS A 298 -14.63 23.39 0.50
C CYS A 298 -15.59 24.09 -0.50
N HIS A 299 -15.71 25.42 -0.45
CA HIS A 299 -16.57 26.22 -1.33
C HIS A 299 -15.81 27.01 -2.42
N ARG A 300 -14.53 26.70 -2.65
CA ARG A 300 -13.71 27.23 -3.76
C ARG A 300 -13.18 26.08 -4.61
#